data_AF-A0A3Q8W8I0-F1
#
_entry.id   AF-A0A3Q8W8I0-F1
#
_cell.length_a   1.000
_cell.length_b   1.000
_cell.length_c   1.000
_cell.angle_alpha   90.00
_cell.angle_beta   90.00
_cell.angle_gamma   90.00
#
_symmetry.space_group_name_H-M   'P 1'
#
loop_
_entity.id
_entity.type
_entity.pdbx_description
1 polymer ?
#
loop_
_entity_poly.entity_id
_entity_poly.type
_entity_poly.pdbx_seq_one_letter_code
_entity_poly.pdbx_strand_id
1 'polypeptide(L)'
;MTQSTEAPDTTRGGASGLPPVRAGLAETVRFVATHTLPVFVRGVANPRFPVMALYSRVNQPAWSNATLRAMRARHRGAPVMVRALSGEMLVLFDQGDVRRFFEEPVSVLAMDADDKYASLSVFEPTGVICSHGPVREDRRRVNDHALAADRPVHPSCTEFGAVVEEECRRLTSRSVVDFPLLWKTLTRISRRVVLGDQASDDQELSDWLATLRGQANWMGRSKPEAAKALYSRIEARIARYAADAPAHTLAARALAEPCPEGTDPLGQTHHWLLGIDLAAPVVARTLLLLAHHPAEQDAAHAEAAGRVPGLPRLRACLEESVRLYPIVPDLVRVTRRETEWGGVRYPAGTNVLVPMGFHQRDPERVDGGNLFAPGRWLAPDAHRDTRVAPFSHGGARCPGEYVALLLTSLVCAEVLRGHRLTGARPVLDPGRPLPGILDTAGIRLRLGRV
;
A
#
# COMPACT_ATOMS: atom_id res chain seq x y z
N MET A 1 -15.50 -47.75 53.99
CA MET A 1 -15.79 -48.28 52.63
C MET A 1 -17.27 -48.01 52.42
N THR A 2 -17.73 -47.05 51.62
CA THR A 2 -17.36 -46.70 50.23
C THR A 2 -17.72 -45.23 49.99
N GLN A 3 -16.77 -44.42 49.53
CA GLN A 3 -17.05 -43.08 48.96
C GLN A 3 -17.55 -43.30 47.53
N SER A 4 -18.73 -42.80 47.22
CA SER A 4 -19.26 -42.75 45.85
C SER A 4 -18.90 -41.40 45.25
N THR A 5 -18.05 -41.43 44.24
CA THR A 5 -17.58 -40.28 43.48
C THR A 5 -18.64 -39.93 42.43
N GLU A 6 -19.38 -38.83 42.62
CA GLU A 6 -20.19 -38.22 41.55
C GLU A 6 -19.26 -37.54 40.54
N ALA A 7 -19.22 -38.06 39.32
CA ALA A 7 -18.58 -37.41 38.19
C ALA A 7 -19.48 -36.28 37.69
N PRO A 8 -18.95 -35.08 37.37
CA PRO A 8 -19.76 -34.04 36.76
C PRO A 8 -20.05 -34.43 35.31
N ASP A 9 -21.34 -34.51 35.02
CA ASP A 9 -21.96 -34.69 33.71
C ASP A 9 -21.50 -33.58 32.75
N THR A 10 -20.53 -33.90 31.89
CA THR A 10 -20.08 -33.03 30.80
C THR A 10 -21.02 -33.17 29.60
N THR A 11 -22.28 -32.77 29.79
CA THR A 11 -23.23 -32.65 28.68
C THR A 11 -23.25 -31.24 28.09
N ARG A 12 -22.69 -31.17 26.87
CA ARG A 12 -23.19 -30.36 25.74
C ARG A 12 -23.28 -28.84 25.94
N GLY A 13 -22.15 -28.16 25.80
CA GLY A 13 -22.12 -26.80 25.24
C GLY A 13 -22.31 -26.87 23.73
N GLY A 14 -23.53 -26.63 23.25
CA GLY A 14 -23.89 -26.71 21.84
C GLY A 14 -23.05 -25.80 20.94
N ALA A 15 -22.46 -26.39 19.90
CA ALA A 15 -21.89 -25.67 18.77
C ALA A 15 -23.02 -25.04 17.96
N SER A 16 -23.50 -23.86 18.37
CA SER A 16 -24.40 -23.04 17.55
C SER A 16 -23.56 -22.08 16.69
N GLY A 17 -22.97 -22.62 15.62
CA GLY A 17 -22.40 -21.81 14.55
C GLY A 17 -22.99 -22.29 13.23
N LEU A 18 -23.48 -21.38 12.39
CA LEU A 18 -23.79 -21.71 11.00
C LEU A 18 -22.52 -22.31 10.36
N PRO A 19 -22.63 -23.32 9.48
CA PRO A 19 -21.45 -23.88 8.82
C PRO A 19 -20.79 -22.82 7.93
N PRO A 20 -19.44 -22.79 7.82
CA PRO A 20 -18.75 -21.88 6.92
C PRO A 20 -19.23 -22.02 5.48
N VAL A 21 -19.57 -20.91 4.85
CA VAL A 21 -19.82 -20.87 3.41
C VAL A 21 -18.51 -21.13 2.68
N ARG A 22 -18.50 -22.15 1.81
CA ARG A 22 -17.32 -22.57 1.04
C ARG A 22 -17.58 -22.42 -0.45
N ALA A 23 -16.57 -21.92 -1.16
CA ALA A 23 -16.62 -21.86 -2.60
C ALA A 23 -16.62 -23.27 -3.21
N GLY A 24 -17.43 -23.46 -4.24
CA GLY A 24 -17.40 -24.70 -5.03
C GLY A 24 -16.13 -24.82 -5.86
N LEU A 25 -15.90 -25.98 -6.48
CA LEU A 25 -14.72 -26.21 -7.33
C LEU A 25 -14.61 -25.19 -8.48
N ALA A 26 -15.69 -24.98 -9.22
CA ALA A 26 -15.71 -24.05 -10.36
C ALA A 26 -15.45 -22.59 -9.91
N GLU A 27 -16.02 -22.19 -8.77
CA GLU A 27 -15.82 -20.87 -8.18
C GLU A 27 -14.37 -20.68 -7.73
N THR A 28 -13.79 -21.69 -7.09
CA THR A 28 -12.38 -21.72 -6.67
C THR A 28 -11.44 -21.62 -7.86
N VAL A 29 -11.64 -22.42 -8.92
CA VAL A 29 -10.82 -22.36 -10.14
C VAL A 29 -10.90 -20.98 -10.78
N ARG A 30 -12.10 -20.40 -10.87
CA ARG A 30 -12.30 -19.06 -11.43
C ARG A 30 -11.65 -17.97 -10.58
N PHE A 31 -11.77 -18.05 -9.26
CA PHE A 31 -11.12 -17.13 -8.32
C PHE A 31 -9.59 -17.18 -8.48
N VAL A 32 -9.01 -18.38 -8.49
CA VAL A 32 -7.57 -18.54 -8.70
C VAL A 32 -7.14 -17.98 -10.05
N ALA A 33 -7.82 -18.34 -11.14
CA ALA A 33 -7.43 -17.93 -12.49
C ALA A 33 -7.56 -16.41 -12.72
N THR A 34 -8.58 -15.77 -12.14
CA THR A 34 -8.91 -14.37 -12.46
C THR A 34 -8.46 -13.37 -11.41
N HIS A 35 -8.25 -13.78 -10.16
CA HIS A 35 -7.91 -12.90 -9.04
C HIS A 35 -6.53 -13.24 -8.46
N THR A 36 -6.34 -14.44 -7.89
CA THR A 36 -5.09 -14.78 -7.18
C THR A 36 -3.88 -14.91 -8.11
N LEU A 37 -3.96 -15.73 -9.15
CA LEU A 37 -2.83 -15.99 -10.05
C LEU A 37 -2.28 -14.70 -10.69
N PRO A 38 -3.13 -13.78 -11.20
CA PRO A 38 -2.64 -12.51 -11.73
C PRO A 38 -1.82 -11.67 -10.74
N VAL A 39 -2.16 -11.69 -9.44
CA VAL A 39 -1.41 -10.98 -8.40
C VAL A 39 0.00 -11.54 -8.23
N PHE A 40 0.17 -12.87 -8.28
CA PHE A 40 1.50 -13.50 -8.24
C PHE A 40 2.31 -13.25 -9.52
N VAL A 41 1.66 -13.34 -10.69
CA VAL A 41 2.32 -13.16 -12.00
C VAL A 41 2.84 -11.73 -12.19
N ARG A 42 2.10 -10.71 -11.74
CA ARG A 42 2.60 -9.32 -11.77
C ARG A 42 3.69 -9.01 -10.75
N GLY A 43 3.89 -9.87 -9.74
CA GLY A 43 4.86 -9.67 -8.66
C GLY A 43 4.30 -8.78 -7.55
N VAL A 44 4.45 -9.20 -6.29
CA VAL A 44 3.84 -8.57 -5.11
C VAL A 44 4.77 -7.52 -4.50
N ALA A 45 6.06 -7.84 -4.32
CA ALA A 45 7.05 -6.98 -3.68
C ALA A 45 7.83 -6.12 -4.69
N ASN A 46 8.07 -6.65 -5.89
CA ASN A 46 8.70 -5.91 -6.98
C ASN A 46 7.85 -6.06 -8.26
N PRO A 47 7.03 -5.04 -8.61
CA PRO A 47 6.10 -5.11 -9.73
C PRO A 47 6.78 -5.28 -11.08
N ARG A 48 6.27 -6.22 -11.88
CA ARG A 48 6.72 -6.48 -13.26
C ARG A 48 5.94 -5.60 -14.23
N PHE A 49 6.45 -4.39 -14.48
CA PHE A 49 5.77 -3.42 -15.37
C PHE A 49 5.37 -3.95 -16.76
N PRO A 50 6.17 -4.78 -17.46
CA PRO A 50 5.72 -5.38 -18.73
C PRO A 50 4.46 -6.25 -18.60
N VAL A 51 4.31 -6.96 -17.47
CA VAL A 51 3.08 -7.73 -17.17
C VAL A 51 1.92 -6.78 -16.90
N MET A 52 2.14 -5.70 -16.16
CA MET A 52 1.09 -4.70 -15.90
C MET A 52 0.61 -4.01 -17.20
N ALA A 53 1.53 -3.74 -18.14
CA ALA A 53 1.18 -3.22 -19.46
C ALA A 53 0.28 -4.20 -20.24
N LEU A 54 0.58 -5.51 -20.19
CA LEU A 54 -0.29 -6.54 -20.75
C LEU A 54 -1.66 -6.56 -20.06
N TYR A 55 -1.70 -6.51 -18.73
CA TYR A 55 -2.95 -6.50 -17.95
C TYR A 55 -3.82 -5.29 -18.25
N SER A 56 -3.20 -4.14 -18.53
CA SER A 56 -3.90 -2.94 -19.00
C SER A 56 -4.58 -3.17 -20.36
N ARG A 57 -3.90 -3.81 -21.31
CA ARG A 57 -4.45 -4.09 -22.64
C ARG A 57 -5.62 -5.07 -22.61
N VAL A 58 -5.54 -6.09 -21.77
CA VAL A 58 -6.60 -7.13 -21.65
C VAL A 58 -7.65 -6.80 -20.59
N ASN A 59 -7.53 -5.66 -19.91
CA ASN A 59 -8.38 -5.25 -18.79
C ASN A 59 -8.56 -6.34 -17.73
N GLN A 60 -7.45 -6.97 -17.32
CA GLN A 60 -7.46 -8.09 -16.38
C GLN A 60 -8.27 -7.83 -15.09
N PRO A 61 -8.24 -6.62 -14.47
CA PRO A 61 -9.06 -6.35 -13.29
C PRO A 61 -10.56 -6.54 -13.48
N ALA A 62 -11.08 -6.36 -14.71
CA ALA A 62 -12.49 -6.61 -14.99
C ALA A 62 -12.86 -8.10 -14.83
N TRP A 63 -11.95 -9.03 -15.15
CA TRP A 63 -12.16 -10.46 -14.96
C TRP A 63 -12.25 -10.80 -13.48
N SER A 64 -11.29 -10.29 -12.69
CA SER A 64 -11.29 -10.42 -11.23
C SER A 64 -12.58 -9.87 -10.63
N ASN A 65 -12.95 -8.64 -11.00
CA ASN A 65 -14.14 -7.98 -10.47
C ASN A 65 -15.42 -8.74 -10.85
N ALA A 66 -15.52 -9.26 -12.07
CA ALA A 66 -16.67 -10.08 -12.48
C ALA A 66 -16.78 -11.36 -11.64
N THR A 67 -15.65 -12.01 -11.33
CA THR A 67 -15.62 -13.19 -10.45
C THR A 67 -16.06 -12.82 -9.03
N LEU A 68 -15.48 -11.78 -8.44
CA LEU A 68 -15.82 -11.34 -7.08
C LEU A 68 -17.29 -10.90 -6.96
N ARG A 69 -17.85 -10.22 -7.97
CA ARG A 69 -19.29 -9.89 -8.01
C ARG A 69 -20.16 -11.14 -8.08
N ALA A 70 -19.79 -12.11 -8.91
CA ALA A 70 -20.53 -13.37 -9.03
C ALA A 70 -20.52 -14.15 -7.71
N MET A 71 -19.37 -14.19 -7.03
CA MET A 71 -19.25 -14.80 -5.69
C MET A 71 -20.13 -14.07 -4.67
N ARG A 72 -20.03 -12.73 -4.60
CA ARG A 72 -20.87 -11.91 -3.72
C ARG A 72 -22.36 -12.15 -3.95
N ALA A 73 -22.80 -12.16 -5.21
CA ALA A 73 -24.21 -12.35 -5.56
C ALA A 73 -24.69 -13.77 -5.20
N ARG A 74 -23.90 -14.80 -5.53
CA ARG A 74 -24.22 -16.21 -5.24
C ARG A 74 -24.40 -16.47 -3.75
N HIS A 75 -23.52 -15.89 -2.94
CA HIS A 75 -23.50 -16.09 -1.48
C HIS A 75 -24.15 -14.95 -0.70
N ARG A 76 -24.90 -14.07 -1.39
CA ARG A 76 -25.65 -12.94 -0.80
C ARG A 76 -24.82 -12.06 0.14
N GLY A 77 -23.55 -11.85 -0.21
CA GLY A 77 -22.61 -11.03 0.57
C GLY A 77 -21.96 -11.72 1.77
N ALA A 78 -22.33 -12.96 2.10
CA ALA A 78 -21.68 -13.70 3.19
C ALA A 78 -20.18 -13.90 2.93
N PRO A 79 -19.33 -13.92 3.98
CA PRO A 79 -17.93 -14.33 3.86
C PRO A 79 -17.79 -15.72 3.24
N VAL A 80 -16.89 -15.87 2.26
CA VAL A 80 -16.71 -17.14 1.53
C VAL A 80 -15.31 -17.69 1.73
N MET A 81 -15.20 -18.91 2.21
CA MET A 81 -13.94 -19.63 2.29
C MET A 81 -13.54 -20.18 0.92
N VAL A 82 -12.35 -19.83 0.44
CA VAL A 82 -11.81 -20.24 -0.86
C VAL A 82 -10.41 -20.83 -0.69
N ARG A 83 -10.10 -21.90 -1.43
CA ARG A 83 -8.74 -22.44 -1.48
C ARG A 83 -7.94 -21.76 -2.58
N ALA A 84 -7.15 -20.77 -2.19
CA ALA A 84 -6.26 -20.04 -3.09
C ALA A 84 -4.88 -20.72 -3.24
N LEU A 85 -3.98 -20.10 -3.99
CA LEU A 85 -2.60 -20.60 -4.18
C LEU A 85 -1.81 -20.67 -2.87
N SER A 86 -2.13 -19.78 -1.92
CA SER A 86 -1.53 -19.62 -0.60
C SER A 86 -2.22 -20.44 0.50
N GLY A 87 -3.21 -21.27 0.15
CA GLY A 87 -4.03 -22.01 1.12
C GLY A 87 -5.46 -21.46 1.26
N GLU A 88 -6.11 -21.80 2.37
CA GLU A 88 -7.48 -21.35 2.63
C GLU A 88 -7.51 -19.85 2.99
N MET A 89 -8.46 -19.12 2.40
CA MET A 89 -8.70 -17.70 2.64
C MET A 89 -10.19 -17.42 2.75
N LEU A 90 -10.59 -16.70 3.79
CA LEU A 90 -11.92 -16.17 4.00
C LEU A 90 -12.04 -14.81 3.29
N VAL A 91 -12.79 -14.75 2.19
CA VAL A 91 -12.99 -13.54 1.39
C VAL A 91 -14.19 -12.76 1.90
N LEU A 92 -13.98 -11.48 2.26
CA LEU A 92 -15.02 -10.61 2.79
C LEU A 92 -15.70 -9.79 1.68
N PHE A 93 -17.03 -9.87 1.63
CA PHE A 93 -17.85 -9.15 0.64
C PHE A 93 -18.78 -8.11 1.25
N ASP A 94 -19.23 -8.25 2.49
CA ASP A 94 -20.12 -7.28 3.13
C ASP A 94 -19.37 -6.08 3.72
N GLN A 95 -20.00 -4.90 3.73
CA GLN A 95 -19.39 -3.69 4.29
C GLN A 95 -19.21 -3.79 5.81
N GLY A 96 -20.13 -4.45 6.53
CA GLY A 96 -20.03 -4.68 7.97
C GLY A 96 -18.81 -5.51 8.32
N ASP A 97 -18.57 -6.59 7.57
CA ASP A 97 -17.37 -7.42 7.73
C ASP A 97 -16.09 -6.65 7.34
N VAL A 98 -16.11 -5.85 6.26
CA VAL A 98 -14.95 -5.01 5.90
C VAL A 98 -14.65 -3.96 6.97
N ARG A 99 -15.66 -3.32 7.56
CA ARG A 99 -15.47 -2.40 8.69
C ARG A 99 -14.87 -3.14 9.88
N ARG A 100 -15.43 -4.30 10.25
CA ARG A 100 -14.90 -5.15 11.31
C ARG A 100 -13.44 -5.53 11.07
N PHE A 101 -13.06 -5.85 9.83
CA PHE A 101 -11.66 -6.14 9.46
C PHE A 101 -10.71 -5.01 9.85
N PHE A 102 -11.12 -3.75 9.71
CA PHE A 102 -10.31 -2.62 10.12
C PHE A 102 -10.34 -2.33 11.62
N GLU A 103 -11.50 -2.52 12.27
CA GLU A 103 -11.70 -2.30 13.70
C GLU A 103 -11.03 -3.37 14.58
N GLU A 104 -10.93 -4.61 14.08
CA GLU A 104 -10.35 -5.71 14.84
C GLU A 104 -8.85 -5.43 15.14
N PRO A 105 -8.43 -5.50 16.42
CA PRO A 105 -7.05 -5.19 16.81
C PRO A 105 -6.03 -6.08 16.09
N VAL A 106 -4.85 -5.54 15.81
CA VAL A 106 -3.78 -6.31 15.12
C VAL A 106 -3.28 -7.49 15.97
N SER A 107 -3.45 -7.44 17.30
CA SER A 107 -3.20 -8.59 18.19
C SER A 107 -4.13 -9.78 17.95
N VAL A 108 -5.30 -9.54 17.34
CA VAL A 108 -6.30 -10.56 16.99
C VAL A 108 -6.25 -10.89 15.51
N LEU A 109 -6.20 -9.86 14.66
CA LEU A 109 -6.19 -9.98 13.21
C LEU A 109 -4.87 -9.42 12.70
N ALA A 110 -3.85 -10.28 12.74
CA ALA A 110 -2.45 -9.92 12.56
C ALA A 110 -2.07 -9.73 11.09
N MET A 111 -1.03 -8.96 10.84
CA MET A 111 -0.62 -8.55 9.48
C MET A 111 0.39 -9.48 8.82
N ASP A 112 0.89 -10.46 9.55
CA ASP A 112 1.99 -11.37 9.23
C ASP A 112 1.46 -12.77 8.87
N ALA A 113 0.46 -12.83 7.98
CA ALA A 113 0.04 -14.09 7.37
C ALA A 113 1.26 -14.79 6.72
N ASP A 114 1.35 -16.12 6.82
CA ASP A 114 2.59 -16.88 6.55
C ASP A 114 3.25 -16.55 5.20
N ASP A 115 2.48 -16.52 4.11
CA ASP A 115 3.00 -16.18 2.78
C ASP A 115 3.54 -14.74 2.70
N LYS A 116 2.86 -13.82 3.38
CA LYS A 116 3.27 -12.42 3.47
C LYS A 116 4.53 -12.29 4.32
N TYR A 117 4.59 -12.98 5.46
CA TYR A 117 5.79 -13.05 6.28
C TYR A 117 6.97 -13.62 5.48
N ALA A 118 6.80 -14.78 4.85
CA ALA A 118 7.83 -15.44 4.04
C ALA A 118 8.31 -14.57 2.85
N SER A 119 7.44 -13.71 2.31
CA SER A 119 7.81 -12.75 1.28
C SER A 119 8.58 -11.56 1.86
N LEU A 120 8.02 -10.87 2.85
CA LEU A 120 8.54 -9.61 3.37
C LEU A 120 9.79 -9.80 4.24
N SER A 121 9.89 -10.91 4.99
CA SER A 121 11.05 -11.23 5.83
C SER A 121 12.34 -11.42 5.03
N VAL A 122 12.29 -11.45 3.70
CA VAL A 122 13.48 -11.47 2.84
C VAL A 122 14.21 -10.13 2.85
N PHE A 123 13.49 -9.00 2.95
CA PHE A 123 14.06 -7.66 2.85
C PHE A 123 13.73 -6.75 4.02
N GLU A 124 12.77 -7.12 4.87
CA GLU A 124 12.44 -6.46 6.12
C GLU A 124 12.24 -7.45 7.29
N PRO A 125 13.25 -8.28 7.62
CA PRO A 125 13.53 -8.92 8.89
C PRO A 125 12.63 -8.62 10.07
N THR A 126 12.86 -7.38 10.46
CA THR A 126 12.48 -6.73 11.68
C THR A 126 11.39 -5.70 11.41
N GLY A 127 10.80 -5.68 10.22
CA GLY A 127 9.73 -4.75 9.86
C GLY A 127 8.51 -4.91 10.76
N VAL A 128 7.84 -3.80 11.05
CA VAL A 128 6.59 -3.79 11.84
C VAL A 128 5.52 -4.75 11.30
N ILE A 129 5.46 -4.95 9.98
CA ILE A 129 4.50 -5.85 9.34
C ILE A 129 4.79 -7.32 9.65
N CYS A 130 6.06 -7.68 9.81
CA CYS A 130 6.54 -9.04 10.10
C CYS A 130 6.67 -9.34 11.59
N SER A 131 6.08 -8.50 12.46
CA SER A 131 6.19 -8.64 13.92
C SER A 131 4.83 -8.72 14.60
N HIS A 132 4.83 -9.29 15.81
CA HIS A 132 3.64 -9.50 16.63
C HIS A 132 3.95 -9.23 18.11
N GLY A 133 2.89 -9.08 18.92
CA GLY A 133 3.04 -8.87 20.36
C GLY A 133 3.76 -7.56 20.72
N PRO A 134 4.43 -7.50 21.89
CA PRO A 134 5.07 -6.27 22.38
C PRO A 134 6.09 -5.66 21.42
N VAL A 135 6.96 -6.48 20.80
CA VAL A 135 7.99 -5.99 19.86
C VAL A 135 7.39 -5.28 18.65
N ARG A 136 6.19 -5.69 18.22
CA ARG A 136 5.46 -5.00 17.14
C ARG A 136 5.05 -3.60 17.57
N GLU A 137 4.53 -3.45 18.79
CA GLU A 137 4.09 -2.14 19.29
C GLU A 137 5.27 -1.19 19.46
N ASP A 138 6.43 -1.70 19.86
CA ASP A 138 7.66 -0.90 19.94
C ASP A 138 8.14 -0.47 18.55
N ARG A 139 8.15 -1.39 17.57
CA ARG A 139 8.45 -1.05 16.17
C ARG A 139 7.43 -0.09 15.58
N ARG A 140 6.15 -0.24 15.93
CA ARG A 140 5.08 0.66 15.48
C ARG A 140 5.29 2.06 16.05
N ARG A 141 5.71 2.19 17.31
CA ARG A 141 6.05 3.47 17.95
C ARG A 141 7.19 4.18 17.22
N VAL A 142 8.26 3.44 16.88
CA VAL A 142 9.36 3.98 16.07
C VAL A 142 8.86 4.48 14.71
N ASN A 143 8.01 3.70 14.03
CA ASN A 143 7.42 4.11 12.75
C ASN A 143 6.56 5.38 12.90
N ASP A 144 5.68 5.41 13.89
CA ASP A 144 4.78 6.55 14.13
C ASP A 144 5.57 7.82 14.48
N HIS A 145 6.63 7.71 15.30
CA HIS A 145 7.53 8.81 15.62
C HIS A 145 8.29 9.31 14.39
N ALA A 146 8.99 8.40 13.70
CA ALA A 146 9.86 8.76 12.60
C ALA A 146 9.08 9.39 11.44
N LEU A 147 7.93 8.80 11.10
CA LEU A 147 7.07 9.22 9.98
C LEU A 147 6.04 10.30 10.36
N ALA A 148 5.97 10.68 11.65
CA ALA A 148 4.97 11.60 12.22
C ALA A 148 3.52 11.21 11.85
N ALA A 149 3.17 9.94 12.11
CA ALA A 149 1.93 9.33 11.64
C ALA A 149 0.65 9.95 12.22
N ASP A 150 0.75 10.72 13.30
CA ASP A 150 -0.34 11.44 13.97
C ASP A 150 -0.52 12.88 13.45
N ARG A 151 0.39 13.38 12.60
CA ARG A 151 0.43 14.78 12.17
C ARG A 151 0.18 14.94 10.68
N PRO A 152 -0.84 15.72 10.28
CA PRO A 152 -1.08 16.04 8.86
C PRO A 152 0.07 16.79 8.18
N VAL A 153 0.96 17.42 8.95
CA VAL A 153 2.16 18.09 8.46
C VAL A 153 3.36 17.52 9.21
N HIS A 154 4.27 16.89 8.47
CA HIS A 154 5.49 16.33 9.02
C HIS A 154 6.37 17.45 9.62
N PRO A 155 7.01 17.26 10.79
CA PRO A 155 7.86 18.29 11.41
C PRO A 155 9.01 18.77 10.51
N SER A 156 9.54 17.88 9.67
CA SER A 156 10.62 18.16 8.72
C SER A 156 10.12 18.58 7.33
N CYS A 157 8.92 19.16 7.23
CA CYS A 157 8.31 19.49 5.93
C CYS A 157 9.11 20.52 5.13
N THR A 158 9.80 21.44 5.80
CA THR A 158 10.65 22.46 5.16
C THR A 158 11.85 21.81 4.50
N GLU A 159 12.57 20.94 5.21
CA GLU A 159 13.74 20.24 4.70
C GLU A 159 13.35 19.26 3.59
N PHE A 160 12.26 18.52 3.77
CA PHE A 160 11.74 17.63 2.73
C PHE A 160 11.29 18.42 1.49
N GLY A 161 10.71 19.61 1.68
CA GLY A 161 10.38 20.54 0.60
C GLY A 161 11.59 20.96 -0.22
N ALA A 162 12.68 21.34 0.45
CA ALA A 162 13.93 21.72 -0.22
C ALA A 162 14.53 20.57 -1.04
N VAL A 163 14.54 19.34 -0.49
CA VAL A 163 14.98 18.13 -1.21
C VAL A 163 14.12 17.90 -2.46
N VAL A 164 12.78 17.97 -2.33
CA VAL A 164 11.87 17.74 -3.46
C VAL A 164 12.06 18.80 -4.53
N GLU A 165 12.17 20.08 -4.16
CA GLU A 165 12.41 21.18 -5.09
C GLU A 165 13.69 20.93 -5.91
N GLU A 166 14.80 20.62 -5.24
CA GLU A 166 16.09 20.41 -5.88
C GLU A 166 16.05 19.23 -6.87
N GLU A 167 15.53 18.07 -6.44
CA GLU A 167 15.46 16.88 -7.28
C GLU A 167 14.49 17.05 -8.46
N CYS A 168 13.45 17.88 -8.30
CA CYS A 168 12.49 18.17 -9.36
C CYS A 168 13.03 19.13 -10.42
N ARG A 169 14.12 19.88 -10.21
CA ARG A 169 14.73 20.74 -11.26
C ARG A 169 15.10 19.95 -12.51
N ARG A 170 15.65 18.74 -12.33
CA ARG A 170 15.98 17.82 -13.43
C ARG A 170 14.73 17.28 -14.14
N LEU A 171 13.65 17.08 -13.37
CA LEU A 171 12.37 16.62 -13.89
C LEU A 171 11.71 17.69 -14.77
N THR A 172 11.64 18.93 -14.29
CA THR A 172 10.90 20.04 -14.91
C THR A 172 11.69 20.78 -16.00
N SER A 173 13.01 20.58 -16.07
CA SER A 173 13.83 21.07 -17.20
C SER A 173 13.57 20.35 -18.53
N ARG A 174 12.87 19.21 -18.51
CA ARG A 174 12.51 18.44 -19.70
C ARG A 174 11.15 18.88 -20.24
N SER A 175 10.98 18.86 -21.56
CA SER A 175 9.67 19.07 -22.19
C SER A 175 8.75 17.85 -22.11
N VAL A 176 9.31 16.67 -21.86
CA VAL A 176 8.59 15.42 -21.66
C VAL A 176 9.11 14.74 -20.40
N VAL A 177 8.18 14.41 -19.51
CA VAL A 177 8.41 13.61 -18.32
C VAL A 177 7.91 12.20 -18.56
N ASP A 178 8.79 11.22 -18.40
CA ASP A 178 8.46 9.81 -18.51
C ASP A 178 8.58 9.08 -17.17
N PHE A 179 8.01 7.88 -17.10
CA PHE A 179 8.02 7.09 -15.89
C PHE A 179 9.44 6.74 -15.37
N PRO A 180 10.41 6.35 -16.22
CA PRO A 180 11.79 6.14 -15.76
C PRO A 180 12.43 7.38 -15.11
N LEU A 181 12.22 8.57 -15.67
CA LEU A 181 12.72 9.80 -15.07
C LEU A 181 12.04 10.09 -13.72
N LEU A 182 10.72 9.95 -13.64
CA LEU A 182 9.97 10.08 -12.38
C LEU A 182 10.46 9.09 -11.32
N TRP A 183 10.61 7.82 -11.68
CA TRP A 183 11.13 6.80 -10.78
C TRP A 183 12.51 7.18 -10.24
N LYS A 184 13.43 7.60 -11.12
CA LYS A 184 14.76 8.05 -10.71
C LYS A 184 14.72 9.27 -9.79
N THR A 185 13.85 10.25 -10.06
CA THR A 185 13.69 11.42 -9.18
C THR A 185 13.18 11.02 -7.80
N LEU A 186 12.15 10.17 -7.74
CA LEU A 186 11.56 9.74 -6.47
C LEU A 186 12.49 8.85 -5.65
N THR A 187 13.28 7.95 -6.25
CA THR A 187 14.24 7.12 -5.50
C THR A 187 15.42 7.95 -4.96
N ARG A 188 15.75 9.09 -5.58
CA ARG A 188 16.70 10.06 -5.00
C ARG A 188 16.09 10.79 -3.81
N ILE A 189 14.87 11.29 -3.94
CA ILE A 189 14.11 11.91 -2.84
C ILE A 189 14.00 10.92 -1.66
N SER A 190 13.62 9.68 -1.94
CA SER A 190 13.53 8.56 -0.99
C SER A 190 14.81 8.41 -0.16
N ARG A 191 15.97 8.27 -0.82
CA ARG A 191 17.27 8.17 -0.13
C ARG A 191 17.61 9.40 0.67
N ARG A 192 17.41 10.61 0.14
CA ARG A 192 17.75 11.86 0.84
C ARG A 192 16.88 12.08 2.08
N VAL A 193 15.58 11.85 1.97
CA VAL A 193 14.62 11.99 3.08
C VAL A 193 14.84 10.92 4.15
N VAL A 194 15.15 9.68 3.77
CA VAL A 194 15.35 8.60 4.73
C VAL A 194 16.73 8.63 5.37
N LEU A 195 17.79 8.82 4.57
CA LEU A 195 19.19 8.58 4.96
C LEU A 195 20.08 9.83 4.94
N GLY A 196 19.61 10.95 4.38
CA GLY A 196 20.40 12.19 4.22
C GLY A 196 21.00 12.38 2.84
N ASP A 197 21.48 13.60 2.57
CA ASP A 197 21.99 14.03 1.26
C ASP A 197 23.17 13.20 0.75
N GLN A 198 23.98 12.65 1.65
CA GLN A 198 25.09 11.75 1.33
C GLN A 198 24.66 10.45 0.63
N ALA A 199 23.38 10.08 0.71
CA ALA A 199 22.84 8.89 0.03
C ALA A 199 22.25 9.20 -1.36
N SER A 200 22.19 10.47 -1.77
CA SER A 200 21.48 10.92 -2.99
C SER A 200 21.93 10.22 -4.28
N ASP A 201 23.23 9.96 -4.42
CA ASP A 201 23.86 9.35 -5.60
C ASP A 201 24.16 7.85 -5.46
N ASP A 202 23.82 7.21 -4.32
CA ASP A 202 24.09 5.79 -4.07
C ASP A 202 23.16 4.83 -4.85
N GLN A 203 23.40 4.73 -6.15
CA GLN A 203 22.63 3.85 -7.04
C GLN A 203 22.85 2.38 -6.68
N GLU A 204 24.03 2.03 -6.19
CA GLU A 204 24.37 0.67 -5.78
C GLU A 204 23.44 0.18 -4.64
N LEU A 205 23.21 1.01 -3.62
CA LEU A 205 22.23 0.69 -2.56
C LEU A 205 20.82 0.48 -3.14
N SER A 206 20.41 1.31 -4.09
CA SER A 206 19.09 1.18 -4.74
C SER A 206 18.98 -0.14 -5.51
N ASP A 207 20.03 -0.54 -6.21
CA ASP A 207 20.08 -1.78 -6.99
C ASP A 207 20.12 -3.01 -6.07
N TRP A 208 20.82 -2.94 -4.93
CA TRP A 208 20.79 -3.98 -3.90
C TRP A 208 19.40 -4.15 -3.30
N LEU A 209 18.72 -3.06 -2.93
CA LEU A 209 17.35 -3.09 -2.43
C LEU A 209 16.39 -3.69 -3.47
N ALA A 210 16.50 -3.29 -4.74
CA ALA A 210 15.69 -3.83 -5.82
C ALA A 210 15.92 -5.34 -6.03
N THR A 211 17.18 -5.78 -5.94
CA THR A 211 17.57 -7.19 -6.03
C THR A 211 16.96 -7.99 -4.88
N LEU A 212 17.06 -7.49 -3.65
CA LEU A 212 16.53 -8.17 -2.46
C LEU A 212 15.00 -8.25 -2.49
N ARG A 213 14.31 -7.15 -2.84
CA ARG A 213 12.85 -7.13 -3.06
C ARG A 213 12.41 -8.05 -4.19
N GLY A 214 13.24 -8.23 -5.22
CA GLY A 214 13.00 -9.19 -6.31
C GLY A 214 12.93 -10.65 -5.82
N GLN A 215 13.68 -11.00 -4.78
CA GLN A 215 13.66 -12.34 -4.17
C GLN A 215 12.40 -12.58 -3.33
N ALA A 216 11.81 -11.53 -2.75
CA ALA A 216 10.54 -11.61 -2.01
C ALA A 216 9.37 -12.07 -2.89
N ASN A 217 9.39 -11.81 -4.20
CA ASN A 217 8.39 -12.32 -5.16
C ASN A 217 8.38 -13.86 -5.25
N TRP A 218 9.42 -14.52 -4.77
CA TRP A 218 9.54 -15.98 -4.72
C TRP A 218 9.48 -16.51 -3.29
N MET A 219 8.92 -15.74 -2.35
CA MET A 219 8.80 -16.08 -0.92
C MET A 219 10.14 -16.53 -0.31
N GLY A 220 11.25 -15.93 -0.74
CA GLY A 220 12.59 -16.30 -0.26
C GLY A 220 13.09 -17.67 -0.69
N ARG A 221 12.34 -18.43 -1.52
CA ARG A 221 12.72 -19.78 -1.98
C ARG A 221 13.92 -19.78 -2.94
N SER A 222 14.37 -18.62 -3.39
CA SER A 222 15.53 -18.45 -4.25
C SER A 222 16.74 -17.94 -3.46
N LYS A 223 17.77 -18.80 -3.29
CA LYS A 223 19.12 -18.46 -2.78
C LYS A 223 19.15 -17.71 -1.42
N PRO A 224 18.67 -18.33 -0.33
CA PRO A 224 18.51 -17.66 0.98
C PRO A 224 19.82 -17.11 1.58
N GLU A 225 20.95 -17.78 1.39
CA GLU A 225 22.23 -17.31 1.93
C GLU A 225 22.75 -16.05 1.23
N ALA A 226 22.55 -15.94 -0.09
CA ALA A 226 22.89 -14.73 -0.83
C ALA A 226 21.97 -13.55 -0.43
N ALA A 227 20.69 -13.84 -0.14
CA ALA A 227 19.73 -12.86 0.38
C ALA A 227 20.19 -12.28 1.72
N LYS A 228 20.55 -13.15 2.66
CA LYS A 228 21.06 -12.76 3.99
C LYS A 228 22.33 -11.91 3.88
N ALA A 229 23.29 -12.37 3.08
CA ALA A 229 24.54 -11.63 2.88
C ALA A 229 24.31 -10.24 2.25
N LEU A 230 23.38 -10.14 1.29
CA LEU A 230 23.00 -8.86 0.68
C LEU A 230 22.27 -7.96 1.68
N TYR A 231 21.34 -8.51 2.46
CA TYR A 231 20.64 -7.80 3.52
C TYR A 231 21.63 -7.20 4.54
N SER A 232 22.58 -7.98 5.06
CA SER A 232 23.60 -7.46 5.99
C SER A 232 24.48 -6.36 5.38
N ARG A 233 24.77 -6.43 4.07
CA ARG A 233 25.49 -5.34 3.37
C ARG A 233 24.67 -4.06 3.28
N ILE A 234 23.36 -4.19 3.03
CA ILE A 234 22.41 -3.07 3.01
C ILE A 234 22.31 -2.45 4.40
N GLU A 235 22.13 -3.26 5.45
CA GLU A 235 22.09 -2.78 6.84
C GLU A 235 23.36 -2.00 7.19
N ALA A 236 24.53 -2.54 6.87
CA ALA A 236 25.80 -1.85 7.12
C ALA A 236 25.90 -0.53 6.33
N ARG A 237 25.35 -0.45 5.11
CA ARG A 237 25.31 0.79 4.32
C ARG A 237 24.36 1.82 4.94
N ILE A 238 23.16 1.40 5.34
CA ILE A 238 22.16 2.25 6.00
C ILE A 238 22.70 2.76 7.33
N ALA A 239 23.30 1.91 8.15
CA ALA A 239 23.89 2.29 9.43
C ALA A 239 24.99 3.35 9.26
N ARG A 240 25.85 3.21 8.24
CA ARG A 240 26.85 4.25 7.92
C ARG A 240 26.22 5.59 7.58
N TYR A 241 25.13 5.60 6.82
CA TYR A 241 24.44 6.85 6.51
C TYR A 241 23.74 7.44 7.73
N ALA A 242 23.12 6.60 8.55
CA ALA A 242 22.39 7.02 9.73
C ALA A 242 23.29 7.59 10.84
N ALA A 243 24.54 7.13 10.94
CA ALA A 243 25.49 7.57 11.98
C ALA A 243 25.67 9.09 12.03
N ASP A 244 25.70 9.74 10.86
CA ASP A 244 25.90 11.18 10.71
C ASP A 244 24.69 11.86 10.03
N ALA A 245 23.53 11.19 10.00
CA ALA A 245 22.35 11.71 9.32
C ALA A 245 21.79 12.95 10.07
N PRO A 246 21.45 14.04 9.34
CA PRO A 246 20.80 15.19 9.96
C PRO A 246 19.50 14.82 10.69
N ALA A 247 19.18 15.53 11.77
CA ALA A 247 18.03 15.25 12.64
C ALA A 247 16.66 15.26 11.93
N HIS A 248 16.55 15.88 10.75
CA HIS A 248 15.34 15.93 9.95
C HIS A 248 15.08 14.63 9.15
N THR A 249 16.10 13.79 8.96
CA THR A 249 15.98 12.53 8.20
C THR A 249 15.17 11.49 8.97
N LEU A 250 14.50 10.59 8.25
CA LEU A 250 13.70 9.56 8.92
C LEU A 250 14.57 8.59 9.74
N ALA A 251 15.77 8.24 9.28
CA ALA A 251 16.69 7.39 10.04
C ALA A 251 17.15 8.03 11.35
N ALA A 252 17.52 9.32 11.34
CA ALA A 252 17.90 10.03 12.56
C ALA A 252 16.73 10.15 13.55
N ARG A 253 15.52 10.42 13.05
CA ARG A 253 14.30 10.44 13.87
C ARG A 253 14.01 9.06 14.47
N ALA A 254 14.22 7.99 13.73
CA ALA A 254 14.07 6.62 14.23
C ALA A 254 15.01 6.32 15.40
N LEU A 255 16.27 6.73 15.27
CA LEU A 255 17.30 6.56 16.31
C LEU A 255 17.04 7.43 17.55
N ALA A 256 16.34 8.55 17.39
CA ALA A 256 16.00 9.45 18.49
C ALA A 256 14.82 8.94 19.35
N GLU A 257 14.01 8.01 18.86
CA GLU A 257 12.90 7.41 19.62
C GLU A 257 13.44 6.36 20.60
N PRO A 258 13.31 6.57 21.93
CA PRO A 258 13.73 5.58 22.91
C PRO A 258 12.93 4.28 22.73
N CYS A 259 13.63 3.17 22.52
CA CYS A 259 12.99 1.88 22.32
C CYS A 259 13.73 0.75 23.06
N PRO A 260 13.03 -0.31 23.47
CA PRO A 260 13.65 -1.48 24.08
C PRO A 260 14.66 -2.18 23.15
N GLU A 261 15.58 -2.93 23.73
CA GLU A 261 16.48 -3.81 22.99
C GLU A 261 15.70 -4.78 22.09
N GLY A 262 16.19 -5.01 20.86
CA GLY A 262 15.52 -5.86 19.86
C GLY A 262 14.45 -5.17 19.01
N THR A 263 14.11 -3.90 19.30
CA THR A 263 13.17 -3.11 18.47
C THR A 263 13.72 -2.91 17.06
N ASP A 264 15.02 -2.64 16.93
CA ASP A 264 15.72 -2.35 15.68
C ASP A 264 15.09 -1.18 14.89
N PRO A 265 15.32 0.07 15.36
CA PRO A 265 14.73 1.25 14.74
C PRO A 265 15.23 1.49 13.31
N LEU A 266 16.51 1.21 13.02
CA LEU A 266 17.06 1.37 11.67
C LEU A 266 16.56 0.30 10.69
N GLY A 267 16.29 -0.92 11.15
CA GLY A 267 15.69 -1.95 10.30
C GLY A 267 14.35 -1.54 9.67
N GLN A 268 13.62 -0.59 10.28
CA GLN A 268 12.37 -0.06 9.72
C GLN A 268 12.58 0.75 8.42
N THR A 269 13.79 1.29 8.20
CA THR A 269 14.11 2.12 7.02
C THR A 269 13.99 1.36 5.70
N HIS A 270 14.16 0.03 5.70
CA HIS A 270 13.95 -0.82 4.53
C HIS A 270 12.54 -0.66 3.97
N HIS A 271 11.54 -0.63 4.87
CA HIS A 271 10.13 -0.44 4.52
C HIS A 271 9.87 0.97 4.00
N TRP A 272 10.48 1.99 4.60
CA TRP A 272 10.28 3.39 4.18
C TRP A 272 10.84 3.67 2.81
N LEU A 273 12.05 3.16 2.53
CA LEU A 273 12.65 3.24 1.20
C LEU A 273 11.74 2.56 0.18
N LEU A 274 11.18 1.38 0.48
CA LEU A 274 10.23 0.71 -0.41
C LEU A 274 8.96 1.54 -0.63
N GLY A 275 8.35 2.01 0.45
CA GLY A 275 7.11 2.78 0.41
C GLY A 275 7.24 4.08 -0.39
N ILE A 276 8.33 4.83 -0.21
CA ILE A 276 8.57 6.08 -0.92
C ILE A 276 8.95 5.82 -2.38
N ASP A 277 9.75 4.79 -2.69
CA ASP A 277 10.04 4.40 -4.08
C ASP A 277 8.74 4.06 -4.84
N LEU A 278 7.82 3.35 -4.19
CA LEU A 278 6.50 3.01 -4.73
C LEU A 278 5.54 4.21 -4.82
N ALA A 279 5.95 5.41 -4.42
CA ALA A 279 5.20 6.64 -4.64
C ALA A 279 5.35 7.18 -6.08
N ALA A 280 6.42 6.82 -6.79
CA ALA A 280 6.62 7.19 -8.20
C ALA A 280 5.45 6.82 -9.14
N PRO A 281 4.91 5.59 -9.12
CA PRO A 281 3.72 5.25 -9.90
C PRO A 281 2.48 6.05 -9.49
N VAL A 282 2.35 6.43 -8.21
CA VAL A 282 1.23 7.27 -7.74
C VAL A 282 1.33 8.67 -8.35
N VAL A 283 2.50 9.30 -8.31
CA VAL A 283 2.75 10.60 -8.95
C VAL A 283 2.47 10.55 -10.45
N ALA A 284 3.02 9.54 -11.15
CA ALA A 284 2.83 9.39 -12.59
C ALA A 284 1.35 9.26 -12.99
N ARG A 285 0.59 8.44 -12.27
CA ARG A 285 -0.86 8.26 -12.51
C ARG A 285 -1.65 9.52 -12.16
N THR A 286 -1.29 10.22 -11.08
CA THR A 286 -1.97 11.45 -10.67
C THR A 286 -1.79 12.54 -11.71
N LEU A 287 -0.56 12.76 -12.19
CA LEU A 287 -0.29 13.70 -13.27
C LEU A 287 -0.98 13.29 -14.58
N LEU A 288 -1.02 11.98 -14.89
CA LEU A 288 -1.78 11.48 -16.05
C LEU A 288 -3.28 11.81 -15.94
N LEU A 289 -3.87 11.63 -14.75
CA LEU A 289 -5.27 11.95 -14.50
C LEU A 289 -5.50 13.46 -14.63
N LEU A 290 -4.67 14.30 -14.01
CA LEU A 290 -4.75 15.75 -14.13
C LEU A 290 -4.60 16.22 -15.59
N ALA A 291 -3.73 15.60 -16.37
CA ALA A 291 -3.56 15.92 -17.80
C ALA A 291 -4.85 15.72 -18.63
N HIS A 292 -5.75 14.86 -18.16
CA HIS A 292 -7.03 14.57 -18.84
C HIS A 292 -8.26 15.17 -18.14
N HIS A 293 -8.08 15.88 -17.02
CA HIS A 293 -9.15 16.54 -16.28
C HIS A 293 -8.81 18.03 -16.10
N PRO A 294 -9.08 18.89 -17.10
CA PRO A 294 -8.60 20.28 -17.11
C PRO A 294 -9.02 21.11 -15.90
N ALA A 295 -10.27 20.99 -15.45
CA ALA A 295 -10.75 21.70 -14.26
C ALA A 295 -9.98 21.30 -12.98
N GLU A 296 -9.64 20.02 -12.86
CA GLU A 296 -8.82 19.52 -11.74
C GLU A 296 -7.37 19.99 -11.85
N GLN A 297 -6.81 20.02 -13.07
CA GLN A 297 -5.48 20.55 -13.32
C GLN A 297 -5.37 22.04 -13.02
N ASP A 298 -6.37 22.83 -13.39
CA ASP A 298 -6.38 24.27 -13.14
C ASP A 298 -6.47 24.56 -11.64
N ALA A 299 -7.30 23.83 -10.90
CA ALA A 299 -7.37 23.93 -9.44
C ALA A 299 -6.05 23.54 -8.77
N ALA A 300 -5.46 22.40 -9.17
CA ALA A 300 -4.16 21.94 -8.66
C ALA A 300 -3.01 22.88 -9.03
N HIS A 301 -3.02 23.46 -10.23
CA HIS A 301 -2.03 24.45 -10.63
C HIS A 301 -2.16 25.74 -9.84
N ALA A 302 -3.38 26.27 -9.66
CA ALA A 302 -3.62 27.48 -8.87
C ALA A 302 -3.13 27.31 -7.43
N GLU A 303 -3.39 26.13 -6.83
CA GLU A 303 -2.86 25.76 -5.53
C GLU A 303 -1.32 25.74 -5.49
N ALA A 304 -0.68 25.09 -6.47
CA ALA A 304 0.77 24.98 -6.57
C ALA A 304 1.46 26.35 -6.80
N ALA A 305 0.88 27.19 -7.66
CA ALA A 305 1.34 28.55 -7.96
C ALA A 305 1.20 29.48 -6.74
N GLY A 306 0.09 29.36 -6.01
CA GLY A 306 -0.17 30.11 -4.78
C GLY A 306 0.65 29.66 -3.57
N ARG A 307 1.44 28.57 -3.69
CA ARG A 307 2.23 27.97 -2.60
C ARG A 307 1.38 27.70 -1.35
N VAL A 308 0.16 27.22 -1.57
CA VAL A 308 -0.80 26.96 -0.49
C VAL A 308 -0.22 25.91 0.47
N PRO A 309 -0.13 26.20 1.79
CA PRO A 309 0.36 25.24 2.76
C PRO A 309 -0.45 23.95 2.76
N GLY A 310 0.25 22.81 2.80
CA GLY A 310 -0.38 21.49 2.88
C GLY A 310 -1.02 20.96 1.60
N LEU A 311 -1.15 21.77 0.54
CA LEU A 311 -1.60 21.37 -0.80
C LEU A 311 -2.87 20.45 -0.79
N PRO A 312 -3.96 20.84 -0.11
CA PRO A 312 -5.14 20.00 0.06
C PRO A 312 -5.76 19.47 -1.24
N ARG A 313 -5.75 20.23 -2.35
CA ARG A 313 -6.27 19.79 -3.65
C ARG A 313 -5.38 18.72 -4.27
N LEU A 314 -4.06 18.91 -4.28
CA LEU A 314 -3.13 17.90 -4.76
C LEU A 314 -3.17 16.63 -3.90
N ARG A 315 -3.29 16.77 -2.57
CA ARG A 315 -3.49 15.63 -1.66
C ARG A 315 -4.74 14.85 -2.04
N ALA A 316 -5.86 15.53 -2.23
CA ALA A 316 -7.11 14.91 -2.68
C ALA A 316 -6.97 14.19 -4.03
N CYS A 317 -6.20 14.76 -4.98
CA CYS A 317 -5.90 14.11 -6.26
C CYS A 317 -5.08 12.83 -6.09
N LEU A 318 -4.09 12.84 -5.19
CA LEU A 318 -3.24 11.69 -4.89
C LEU A 318 -4.03 10.59 -4.20
N GLU A 319 -4.85 10.92 -3.21
CA GLU A 319 -5.73 9.96 -2.53
C GLU A 319 -6.70 9.28 -3.50
N GLU A 320 -7.31 10.06 -4.40
CA GLU A 320 -8.20 9.52 -5.41
C GLU A 320 -7.48 8.63 -6.43
N SER A 321 -6.25 8.99 -6.80
CA SER A 321 -5.37 8.16 -7.63
C SER A 321 -5.04 6.83 -6.93
N VAL A 322 -4.71 6.84 -5.64
CA VAL A 322 -4.45 5.62 -4.85
C VAL A 322 -5.72 4.78 -4.68
N ARG A 323 -6.90 5.39 -4.46
CA ARG A 323 -8.18 4.65 -4.41
C ARG A 323 -8.50 3.96 -5.74
N LEU A 324 -8.26 4.64 -6.87
CA LEU A 324 -8.53 4.08 -8.20
C LEU A 324 -7.51 3.02 -8.62
N TYR A 325 -6.26 3.18 -8.18
CA TYR A 325 -5.11 2.35 -8.59
C TYR A 325 -4.25 1.98 -7.38
N PRO A 326 -4.79 1.19 -6.43
CA PRO A 326 -4.10 0.90 -5.18
C PRO A 326 -2.80 0.15 -5.42
N ILE A 327 -1.76 0.54 -4.68
CA ILE A 327 -0.47 -0.17 -4.66
C ILE A 327 -0.66 -1.57 -4.07
N VAL A 328 -1.49 -1.68 -3.02
CA VAL A 328 -1.87 -2.92 -2.37
C VAL A 328 -3.38 -3.16 -2.58
N PRO A 329 -3.80 -3.85 -3.65
CA PRO A 329 -5.22 -4.06 -3.94
C PRO A 329 -5.89 -5.11 -3.07
N ASP A 330 -5.13 -5.94 -2.36
CA ASP A 330 -5.65 -7.02 -1.51
C ASP A 330 -5.01 -6.91 -0.12
N LEU A 331 -5.85 -6.81 0.91
CA LEU A 331 -5.41 -6.81 2.30
C LEU A 331 -5.65 -8.20 2.88
N VAL A 332 -4.57 -8.88 3.25
CA VAL A 332 -4.62 -10.20 3.91
C VAL A 332 -4.12 -10.05 5.34
N ARG A 333 -4.89 -10.63 6.28
CA ARG A 333 -4.54 -10.75 7.69
C ARG A 333 -4.79 -12.19 8.16
N VAL A 334 -4.19 -12.57 9.29
CA VAL A 334 -4.35 -13.90 9.90
C VAL A 334 -4.91 -13.79 11.31
N THR A 335 -5.90 -14.60 11.66
CA THR A 335 -6.51 -14.61 12.98
C THR A 335 -5.60 -15.29 14.00
N ARG A 336 -5.41 -14.72 15.19
CA ARG A 336 -4.58 -15.29 16.28
C ARG A 336 -5.41 -16.02 17.35
N ARG A 337 -6.72 -15.88 17.31
CA ARG A 337 -7.70 -16.60 18.14
C ARG A 337 -8.95 -16.87 17.30
N GLU A 338 -9.92 -17.59 17.86
CA GLU A 338 -11.24 -17.72 17.24
C GLU A 338 -11.85 -16.32 16.98
N THR A 339 -12.39 -16.13 15.78
CA THR A 339 -13.07 -14.89 15.35
C THR A 339 -14.38 -15.23 14.67
N GLU A 340 -15.32 -14.27 14.65
CA GLU A 340 -16.63 -14.45 14.03
C GLU A 340 -16.78 -13.50 12.84
N TRP A 341 -17.19 -14.04 11.69
CA TRP A 341 -17.45 -13.30 10.45
C TRP A 341 -18.78 -13.77 9.87
N GLY A 342 -19.67 -12.85 9.49
CA GLY A 342 -21.01 -13.21 9.00
C GLY A 342 -21.80 -14.18 9.90
N GLY A 343 -21.60 -14.12 11.23
CA GLY A 343 -22.25 -15.04 12.20
C GLY A 343 -21.66 -16.45 12.25
N VAL A 344 -20.52 -16.70 11.60
CA VAL A 344 -19.80 -17.98 11.62
C VAL A 344 -18.50 -17.82 12.38
N ARG A 345 -18.18 -18.78 13.25
CA ARG A 345 -16.91 -18.83 13.98
C ARG A 345 -15.85 -19.55 13.17
N TYR A 346 -14.68 -18.92 13.10
CA TYR A 346 -13.49 -19.42 12.40
C TYR A 346 -12.35 -19.58 13.39
N PRO A 347 -11.59 -20.69 13.33
CA PRO A 347 -10.49 -20.94 14.26
C PRO A 347 -9.33 -19.96 14.05
N ALA A 348 -8.43 -19.91 15.03
CA ALA A 348 -7.12 -19.26 14.85
C ALA A 348 -6.38 -19.84 13.62
N GLY A 349 -5.51 -19.04 13.01
CA GLY A 349 -4.82 -19.39 11.76
C GLY A 349 -5.62 -19.15 10.49
N THR A 350 -6.86 -18.65 10.57
CA THR A 350 -7.65 -18.31 9.38
C THR A 350 -7.10 -17.06 8.69
N ASN A 351 -6.75 -17.16 7.41
CA ASN A 351 -6.45 -16.00 6.58
C ASN A 351 -7.74 -15.30 6.17
N VAL A 352 -7.82 -13.98 6.38
CA VAL A 352 -8.96 -13.13 6.03
C VAL A 352 -8.51 -12.14 4.97
N LEU A 353 -9.22 -12.12 3.83
CA LEU A 353 -8.92 -11.31 2.66
C LEU A 353 -10.01 -10.25 2.46
N VAL A 354 -9.58 -9.00 2.33
CA VAL A 354 -10.38 -7.90 1.78
C VAL A 354 -9.81 -7.49 0.41
N PRO A 355 -10.54 -7.75 -0.70
CA PRO A 355 -10.13 -7.31 -2.03
C PRO A 355 -10.43 -5.81 -2.21
N MET A 356 -9.57 -4.94 -1.67
CA MET A 356 -9.74 -3.49 -1.67
C MET A 356 -9.91 -2.91 -3.09
N GLY A 357 -9.16 -3.39 -4.08
CA GLY A 357 -9.29 -2.91 -5.47
C GLY A 357 -10.67 -3.18 -6.07
N PHE A 358 -11.39 -4.19 -5.57
CA PHE A 358 -12.78 -4.45 -5.91
C PHE A 358 -13.73 -3.52 -5.16
N HIS A 359 -13.61 -3.45 -3.82
CA HIS A 359 -14.51 -2.64 -2.97
C HIS A 359 -14.41 -1.15 -3.28
N GLN A 360 -13.21 -0.62 -3.48
CA GLN A 360 -12.95 0.81 -3.73
C GLN A 360 -13.55 1.31 -5.05
N ARG A 361 -13.86 0.42 -5.99
CA ARG A 361 -14.36 0.74 -7.34
C ARG A 361 -15.70 0.09 -7.65
N ASP A 362 -16.38 -0.41 -6.62
CA ASP A 362 -17.65 -1.09 -6.77
C ASP A 362 -18.77 -0.08 -7.09
N PRO A 363 -19.32 -0.08 -8.32
CA PRO A 363 -20.33 0.91 -8.70
C PRO A 363 -21.66 0.75 -7.92
N GLU A 364 -21.90 -0.39 -7.27
CA GLU A 364 -23.07 -0.60 -6.42
C GLU A 364 -22.95 0.08 -5.05
N ARG A 365 -21.73 0.47 -4.64
CA ARG A 365 -21.44 0.94 -3.28
C ARG A 365 -20.63 2.23 -3.21
N VAL A 366 -19.95 2.60 -4.29
CA VAL A 366 -19.10 3.80 -4.36
C VAL A 366 -19.54 4.63 -5.57
N ASP A 367 -20.19 5.76 -5.29
CA ASP A 367 -20.64 6.70 -6.31
C ASP A 367 -19.46 7.25 -7.11
N GLY A 368 -19.54 7.09 -8.44
CA GLY A 368 -18.44 7.42 -9.32
C GLY A 368 -17.18 6.60 -9.02
N GLY A 369 -17.29 5.37 -8.52
CA GLY A 369 -16.13 4.56 -8.09
C GLY A 369 -15.09 4.30 -9.19
N ASN A 370 -15.45 4.50 -10.45
CA ASN A 370 -14.55 4.40 -11.61
C ASN A 370 -14.24 5.76 -12.26
N LEU A 371 -14.62 6.87 -11.64
CA LEU A 371 -14.32 8.23 -12.08
C LEU A 371 -13.23 8.84 -11.20
N PHE A 372 -12.50 9.80 -11.74
CA PHE A 372 -11.55 10.61 -10.97
C PHE A 372 -12.30 11.79 -10.36
N ALA A 373 -12.69 11.65 -9.09
CA ALA A 373 -13.45 12.66 -8.35
C ALA A 373 -12.74 13.02 -7.04
N PRO A 374 -11.62 13.77 -7.10
CA PRO A 374 -10.81 14.09 -5.93
C PRO A 374 -11.56 14.94 -4.90
N GLY A 375 -12.58 15.70 -5.30
CA GLY A 375 -13.41 16.48 -4.38
C GLY A 375 -13.99 15.70 -3.20
N ARG A 376 -14.13 14.37 -3.32
CA ARG A 376 -14.54 13.46 -2.22
C ARG A 376 -13.67 13.60 -0.98
N TRP A 377 -12.36 13.79 -1.14
CA TRP A 377 -11.40 13.86 -0.04
C TRP A 377 -11.33 15.23 0.64
N LEU A 378 -12.05 16.21 0.09
CA LEU A 378 -12.20 17.53 0.71
C LEU A 378 -13.36 17.58 1.71
N ALA A 379 -14.19 16.54 1.77
CA ALA A 379 -15.24 16.42 2.77
C ALA A 379 -14.64 16.09 4.15
N PRO A 380 -15.11 16.70 5.26
CA PRO A 380 -14.55 16.49 6.60
C PRO A 380 -14.54 15.03 7.08
N ASP A 381 -15.43 14.18 6.57
CA ASP A 381 -15.62 12.79 6.97
C ASP A 381 -15.16 11.77 5.92
N ALA A 382 -14.49 12.21 4.85
CA ALA A 382 -14.09 11.36 3.72
C ALA A 382 -13.33 10.09 4.16
N HIS A 383 -12.42 10.23 5.14
CA HIS A 383 -11.57 9.12 5.60
C HIS A 383 -12.27 8.16 6.58
N ARG A 384 -13.54 8.41 6.97
CA ARG A 384 -14.33 7.49 7.82
C ARG A 384 -14.92 6.33 7.03
N ASP A 385 -15.04 6.47 5.71
CA ASP A 385 -15.64 5.45 4.86
C ASP A 385 -14.64 4.30 4.58
N THR A 386 -14.77 3.21 5.32
CA THR A 386 -13.91 2.03 5.18
C THR A 386 -14.07 1.29 3.84
N ARG A 387 -15.10 1.60 3.04
CA ARG A 387 -15.19 1.11 1.65
C ARG A 387 -14.05 1.68 0.79
N VAL A 388 -13.58 2.88 1.14
CA VAL A 388 -12.53 3.61 0.45
C VAL A 388 -11.38 3.94 1.40
N ALA A 389 -10.50 2.96 1.61
CA ALA A 389 -9.32 3.13 2.47
C ALA A 389 -8.00 3.08 1.66
N PRO A 390 -7.59 4.18 0.97
CA PRO A 390 -6.35 4.21 0.17
C PRO A 390 -5.09 3.93 1.00
N PHE A 391 -5.11 4.26 2.30
CA PHE A 391 -4.02 4.07 3.24
C PHE A 391 -4.38 3.13 4.41
N SER A 392 -5.32 2.19 4.20
CA SER A 392 -5.85 1.29 5.24
C SER A 392 -6.54 2.06 6.38
N HIS A 393 -6.90 1.39 7.48
CA HIS A 393 -7.57 1.98 8.64
C HIS A 393 -7.29 1.20 9.94
N GLY A 394 -7.64 1.79 11.09
CA GLY A 394 -7.51 1.17 12.41
C GLY A 394 -6.06 0.92 12.85
N GLY A 395 -5.83 -0.12 13.65
CA GLY A 395 -4.49 -0.47 14.17
C GLY A 395 -3.45 -0.84 13.10
N ALA A 396 -3.90 -1.05 11.86
CA ALA A 396 -3.07 -1.34 10.68
C ALA A 396 -3.16 -0.22 9.62
N ARG A 397 -3.53 1.01 10.00
CA ARG A 397 -3.41 2.19 9.14
C ARG A 397 -1.95 2.40 8.75
N CYS A 398 -1.70 2.86 7.53
CA CYS A 398 -0.37 3.17 7.03
C CYS A 398 0.26 4.30 7.87
N PRO A 399 1.40 4.06 8.56
CA PRO A 399 2.06 5.13 9.32
C PRO A 399 2.72 6.17 8.39
N GLY A 400 2.97 5.81 7.13
CA GLY A 400 3.59 6.69 6.13
C GLY A 400 2.60 7.52 5.32
N GLU A 401 1.31 7.54 5.64
CA GLU A 401 0.28 8.25 4.86
C GLU A 401 0.62 9.73 4.68
N TYR A 402 0.84 10.47 5.77
CA TYR A 402 1.05 11.90 5.69
C TYR A 402 2.38 12.28 5.04
N VAL A 403 3.46 11.51 5.27
CA VAL A 403 4.74 11.76 4.61
C VAL A 403 4.66 11.43 3.12
N ALA A 404 3.99 10.35 2.73
CA ALA A 404 3.78 10.00 1.33
C ALA A 404 2.97 11.08 0.61
N LEU A 405 1.86 11.54 1.20
CA LEU A 405 1.04 12.62 0.66
C LEU A 405 1.80 13.94 0.59
N LEU A 406 2.63 14.27 1.58
CA LEU A 406 3.49 15.45 1.56
C LEU A 406 4.46 15.40 0.37
N LEU A 407 5.30 14.36 0.29
CA LEU A 407 6.34 14.26 -0.74
C LEU A 407 5.74 14.23 -2.14
N THR A 408 4.70 13.43 -2.35
CA THR A 408 4.06 13.31 -3.67
C THR A 408 3.29 14.56 -4.09
N SER A 409 2.66 15.28 -3.14
CA SER A 409 2.01 16.56 -3.44
C SER A 409 3.04 17.60 -3.83
N LEU A 410 4.17 17.67 -3.12
CA LEU A 410 5.27 18.56 -3.45
C LEU A 410 5.82 18.26 -4.85
N VAL A 411 6.08 17.00 -5.19
CA VAL A 411 6.54 16.64 -6.56
C VAL A 411 5.52 17.07 -7.63
N CYS A 412 4.23 16.83 -7.41
CA CYS A 412 3.20 17.26 -8.35
C CYS A 412 3.14 18.80 -8.45
N ALA A 413 3.28 19.50 -7.32
CA ALA A 413 3.33 20.95 -7.29
C ALA A 413 4.55 21.50 -8.04
N GLU A 414 5.74 20.91 -7.90
CA GLU A 414 6.93 21.32 -8.66
C GLU A 414 6.72 21.17 -10.17
N VAL A 415 6.07 20.09 -10.61
CA VAL A 415 5.74 19.91 -12.02
C VAL A 415 4.77 20.99 -12.49
N LEU A 416 3.71 21.27 -11.72
CA LEU A 416 2.63 22.16 -12.13
C LEU A 416 2.94 23.65 -11.93
N ARG A 417 3.83 24.05 -11.03
CA ARG A 417 4.02 25.47 -10.65
C ARG A 417 4.41 26.36 -11.84
N GLY A 418 5.18 25.84 -12.78
CA GLY A 418 5.61 26.56 -14.00
C GLY A 418 5.11 25.92 -15.30
N HIS A 419 4.26 24.89 -15.23
CA HIS A 419 3.84 24.14 -16.41
C HIS A 419 2.36 23.75 -16.36
N ARG A 420 1.77 23.60 -17.55
CA ARG A 420 0.58 22.79 -17.81
C ARG A 420 0.98 21.48 -18.44
N LEU A 421 0.23 20.43 -18.14
CA LEU A 421 0.30 19.15 -18.85
C LEU A 421 -0.50 19.27 -20.14
N THR A 422 0.18 19.48 -21.26
CA THR A 422 -0.41 19.77 -22.58
C THR A 422 -0.61 18.53 -23.45
N GLY A 423 -0.18 17.37 -22.96
CA GLY A 423 -0.40 16.10 -23.63
C GLY A 423 0.05 14.97 -22.74
N ALA A 424 -0.66 13.85 -22.77
CA ALA A 424 -0.31 12.69 -22.00
C ALA A 424 -0.64 11.40 -22.75
N ARG A 425 0.15 10.36 -22.49
CA ARG A 425 -0.14 8.98 -22.90
C ARG A 425 -0.04 8.06 -21.68
N PRO A 426 -0.87 7.01 -21.60
CA PRO A 426 -1.99 6.69 -22.51
C PRO A 426 -3.10 7.75 -22.46
N VAL A 427 -3.90 7.86 -23.53
CA VAL A 427 -5.01 8.82 -23.56
C VAL A 427 -6.17 8.28 -22.73
N LEU A 428 -6.74 9.12 -21.86
CA LEU A 428 -7.91 8.81 -21.04
C LEU A 428 -9.11 9.66 -21.49
N ASP A 429 -10.30 9.07 -21.47
CA ASP A 429 -11.56 9.79 -21.66
C ASP A 429 -12.17 10.10 -20.28
N PRO A 430 -12.17 11.36 -19.81
CA PRO A 430 -12.70 11.73 -18.50
C PRO A 430 -14.22 11.52 -18.38
N GLY A 431 -14.93 11.39 -19.51
CA GLY A 431 -16.37 11.12 -19.54
C GLY A 431 -16.73 9.63 -19.43
N ARG A 432 -15.74 8.73 -19.38
CA ARG A 432 -15.96 7.27 -19.30
C ARG A 432 -15.39 6.68 -18.02
N PRO A 433 -15.89 5.51 -17.58
CA PRO A 433 -15.25 4.74 -16.52
C PRO A 433 -13.76 4.51 -16.84
N LEU A 434 -12.90 4.90 -15.92
CA LEU A 434 -11.46 4.73 -16.03
C LEU A 434 -11.08 3.24 -16.10
N PRO A 435 -9.99 2.88 -16.78
CA PRO A 435 -9.54 1.49 -16.86
C PRO A 435 -9.24 0.92 -15.47
N GLY A 436 -9.35 -0.41 -15.31
CA GLY A 436 -9.07 -1.08 -14.04
C GLY A 436 -7.60 -1.04 -13.62
N ILE A 437 -6.70 -0.83 -14.59
CA ILE A 437 -5.25 -0.71 -14.40
C ILE A 437 -4.68 0.19 -15.50
N LEU A 438 -3.68 0.99 -15.14
CA LEU A 438 -2.95 1.85 -16.08
C LEU A 438 -1.58 1.25 -16.40
N ASP A 439 -1.21 1.28 -17.70
CA ASP A 439 0.17 1.06 -18.14
C ASP A 439 1.05 2.20 -17.65
N THR A 440 1.53 2.06 -16.40
CA THR A 440 2.26 3.11 -15.70
C THR A 440 3.65 3.33 -16.30
N ALA A 441 4.29 2.26 -16.80
CA ALA A 441 5.58 2.37 -17.46
C ALA A 441 5.48 3.04 -18.84
N GLY A 442 4.33 2.91 -19.49
CA GLY A 442 3.98 3.62 -20.72
C GLY A 442 3.65 5.11 -20.53
N ILE A 443 3.59 5.62 -19.30
CA ILE A 443 3.21 7.02 -19.06
C ILE A 443 4.26 7.98 -19.64
N ARG A 444 3.78 8.95 -20.43
CA ARG A 444 4.56 10.06 -20.99
C ARG A 444 3.73 11.34 -20.87
N LEU A 445 4.30 12.38 -20.30
CA LEU A 445 3.63 13.65 -20.00
C LEU A 445 4.39 14.79 -20.69
N ARG A 446 3.70 15.63 -21.45
CA ARG A 446 4.29 16.81 -22.10
C ARG A 446 4.04 18.04 -21.24
N LEU A 447 5.11 18.75 -20.91
CA LEU A 447 5.07 20.00 -20.16
C LEU A 447 5.02 21.19 -21.14
N GLY A 448 3.96 21.99 -21.07
CA GLY A 448 3.91 23.32 -21.70
C GLY A 448 4.17 24.38 -20.64
N ARG A 449 5.02 25.36 -20.92
CA ARG A 449 5.27 26.47 -19.99
C ARG A 449 4.05 27.39 -19.90
N VAL A 450 3.87 27.99 -18.73
CA VAL A 450 2.78 28.94 -18.42
C VAL A 450 3.38 30.31 -18.15
#